data_AF-A0A8J5LU32-F1
#
_entry.id   AF-A0A8J5LU32-F1
#
_cell.length_a   1.000
_cell.length_b   1.000
_cell.length_c   1.000
_cell.angle_alpha   90.00
_cell.angle_beta   90.00
_cell.angle_gamma   90.00
#
_symmetry.space_group_name_H-M   'P 1'
#
loop_
_entity.id
_entity.type
_entity.pdbx_description
1 polymer ?
#
loop_
_entity_poly.entity_id
_entity_poly.type
_entity_poly.pdbx_seq_one_letter_code
_entity_poly.pdbx_strand_id
1 'polypeptide(L)'
;MLLPVLLFAVVLVDSSQGYVFFAGGRDGWVLNPSESYGHWAERNRFQVNDSIVFRYEKGEDSVLVVAKKDFDSCNLSHPNRRFADGDSRFEFERSGWFFFVSGAPGRCEAGQKLVVVVMAVRRPRWPPVSAPPSLSPTPVLPPAASPPSETSDPATPPASAPSPSPKASARPPAFPPIPTGETSVPVLSPAPGPSESAATAGAGDHSGKWMLRIATLVGDLDRLWRALRALYHPRNFYVVHLDREAPAMERQALAARVANDSLFAAVGNVVVIEKANMVTYRGPTMVANTLHAGALLLKQSKDWDWFINLSASDYPLVTQDDILHAFSSLPRNISFVEHTSRLAWKEEHRAKPVIVDPGLYLDKKTNVFWVSQKRDLPTAFKLFTGSAWVALSREFLEFCVWGWDNLPRILLMYYTNFVSAPEGYFQTVICNAPEFAGTVANHDLHYIRWDVPPKQHPHVLTLDDLPQMVSSGAPFARKFPRDGHVLDRIDQQLLGRANGSFVPGGWCVGDPPCSEVGDMAALRPGKGAERVARLMNGIIRSNKFAENQCR
;
A
#
# COMPACT_ATOMS: atom_id res chain seq x y z
N MET A 1 32.28 47.48 45.31
CA MET A 1 32.43 47.56 43.84
C MET A 1 31.63 46.43 43.23
N LEU A 2 30.48 46.75 42.64
CA LEU A 2 29.66 45.86 41.83
C LEU A 2 30.23 45.88 40.41
N LEU A 3 30.51 44.70 39.83
CA LEU A 3 30.74 44.56 38.39
C LEU A 3 29.72 43.53 37.85
N PRO A 4 28.89 43.88 36.86
CA PRO A 4 27.98 42.93 36.24
C PRO A 4 28.72 42.18 35.13
N VAL A 5 28.67 40.85 35.16
CA VAL A 5 29.15 40.00 34.06
C VAL A 5 28.08 40.00 32.97
N LEU A 6 28.33 40.75 31.90
CA LEU A 6 27.50 40.75 30.68
C LEU A 6 27.76 39.43 29.94
N LEU A 7 26.75 38.55 29.88
CA LEU A 7 26.79 37.35 29.06
C LEU A 7 26.40 37.73 27.62
N PHE A 8 27.37 37.84 26.71
CA PHE A 8 27.11 37.99 25.28
C PHE A 8 26.54 36.68 24.72
N ALA A 9 25.24 36.66 24.44
CA ALA A 9 24.64 35.59 23.66
C ALA A 9 25.05 35.77 22.18
N VAL A 10 26.01 34.96 21.72
CA VAL A 10 26.33 34.86 20.29
C VAL A 10 25.17 34.11 19.62
N VAL A 11 24.29 34.86 18.97
CA VAL A 11 23.30 34.29 18.05
C VAL A 11 24.05 33.88 16.79
N LEU A 12 24.30 32.58 16.64
CA LEU A 12 24.72 31.99 15.37
C LEU A 12 23.54 32.12 14.41
N VAL A 13 23.57 33.17 13.57
CA VAL A 13 22.73 33.24 12.38
C VAL A 13 23.30 32.22 11.40
N ASP A 14 22.76 31.01 11.42
CA ASP A 14 23.12 29.95 10.49
C ASP A 14 22.58 30.34 9.11
N SER A 15 23.42 30.98 8.29
CA SER A 15 23.11 31.24 6.89
C SER A 15 23.16 29.90 6.16
N SER A 16 22.01 29.24 6.03
CA SER A 16 21.82 28.10 5.14
C SER A 16 22.08 28.56 3.71
N GLN A 17 23.32 28.42 3.25
CA GLN A 17 23.67 28.57 1.84
C GLN A 17 23.22 27.30 1.13
N GLY A 18 22.40 27.44 0.09
CA GLY A 18 21.96 26.31 -0.72
C GLY A 18 23.13 25.66 -1.47
N TYR A 19 23.04 24.35 -1.68
CA TYR A 19 24.06 23.55 -2.34
C TYR A 19 24.07 23.79 -3.86
N VAL A 20 25.25 23.73 -4.48
CA VAL A 20 25.41 23.93 -5.94
C VAL A 20 25.70 22.61 -6.63
N PHE A 21 24.82 22.20 -7.54
CA PHE A 21 24.92 21.00 -8.37
C PHE A 21 25.44 21.33 -9.78
N PHE A 22 26.22 20.43 -10.37
CA PHE A 22 26.68 20.53 -11.76
C PHE A 22 26.02 19.46 -12.61
N ALA A 23 25.10 19.85 -13.49
CA ALA A 23 24.35 18.94 -14.35
C ALA A 23 25.31 18.12 -15.24
N GLY A 24 25.17 16.79 -15.23
CA GLY A 24 26.07 15.88 -15.94
C GLY A 24 27.47 15.73 -15.31
N GLY A 25 27.70 16.32 -14.13
CA GLY A 25 28.95 16.16 -13.38
C GLY A 25 30.16 16.73 -14.13
N ARG A 26 31.11 15.85 -14.50
CA ARG A 26 32.33 16.23 -15.23
C ARG A 26 32.08 16.46 -16.72
N ASP A 27 31.06 15.83 -17.29
CA ASP A 27 30.75 15.91 -18.72
C ASP A 27 29.99 17.19 -19.08
N GLY A 28 29.28 17.77 -18.10
CA GLY A 28 28.47 18.96 -18.31
C GLY A 28 27.18 18.68 -19.08
N TRP A 29 26.67 19.71 -19.74
CA TRP A 29 25.43 19.68 -20.52
C TRP A 29 25.72 19.36 -22.00
N VAL A 30 25.88 18.07 -22.28
CA VAL A 30 26.15 17.47 -23.60
C VAL A 30 25.06 16.47 -24.02
N LEU A 31 25.00 16.13 -25.31
CA LEU A 31 23.99 15.20 -25.85
C LEU A 31 24.16 13.76 -25.35
N ASN A 32 25.39 13.26 -25.30
CA ASN A 32 25.72 11.89 -24.91
C ASN A 32 26.62 11.88 -23.65
N PRO A 33 26.07 12.14 -22.46
CA PRO A 33 26.83 12.09 -21.22
C PRO A 33 27.19 10.64 -20.85
N SER A 34 28.26 10.44 -20.07
CA SER A 34 28.66 9.12 -19.56
C SER A 34 27.61 8.49 -18.62
N GLU A 35 26.82 9.33 -17.96
CA GLU A 35 25.69 8.99 -17.12
C GLU A 35 24.45 9.76 -17.63
N SER A 36 23.30 9.08 -17.78
CA SER A 36 22.09 9.76 -18.25
C SER A 36 21.64 10.84 -17.25
N TYR A 37 21.12 11.96 -17.74
CA TYR A 37 20.65 13.05 -16.87
C TYR A 37 19.57 12.62 -15.88
N GLY A 38 18.72 11.66 -16.26
CA GLY A 38 17.72 11.07 -15.36
C GLY A 38 18.38 10.36 -14.18
N HIS A 39 19.34 9.47 -14.45
CA HIS A 39 20.06 8.75 -13.40
C HIS A 39 20.89 9.69 -12.51
N TRP A 40 21.55 10.69 -13.12
CA TRP A 40 22.24 11.76 -12.40
C TRP A 40 21.29 12.53 -11.48
N ALA A 41 20.08 12.87 -11.93
CA ALA A 41 19.11 13.59 -11.12
C ALA A 41 18.60 12.75 -9.94
N GLU A 42 18.32 11.47 -10.17
CA GLU A 42 17.76 10.54 -9.17
C GLU A 42 18.68 10.31 -7.97
N ARG A 43 20.01 10.33 -8.18
CA ARG A 43 20.99 10.18 -7.09
C ARG A 43 21.26 11.47 -6.30
N ASN A 44 20.84 12.63 -6.81
CA ASN A 44 21.03 13.93 -6.17
C ASN A 44 19.74 14.37 -5.45
N ARG A 45 19.87 15.04 -4.30
CA ARG A 45 18.71 15.54 -3.53
C ARG A 45 18.71 17.07 -3.55
N PHE A 46 17.67 17.66 -4.13
CA PHE A 46 17.56 19.11 -4.28
C PHE A 46 16.60 19.69 -3.22
N GLN A 47 17.00 20.77 -2.59
CA GLN A 47 16.24 21.55 -1.62
C GLN A 47 15.96 22.96 -2.15
N VAL A 48 15.00 23.64 -1.53
CA VAL A 48 14.76 25.06 -1.81
C VAL A 48 16.03 25.86 -1.46
N ASN A 49 16.38 26.82 -2.31
CA ASN A 49 17.62 27.62 -2.33
C ASN A 49 18.86 26.91 -2.89
N ASP A 50 18.80 25.61 -3.20
CA ASP A 50 19.88 24.96 -3.95
C ASP A 50 19.97 25.55 -5.38
N SER A 51 21.11 25.39 -6.02
CA SER A 51 21.33 25.80 -7.40
C SER A 51 21.80 24.66 -8.27
N ILE A 52 21.46 24.70 -9.56
CA ILE A 52 22.03 23.82 -10.58
C ILE A 52 22.76 24.65 -11.64
N VAL A 53 23.93 24.18 -12.04
CA VAL A 53 24.80 24.80 -13.05
C VAL A 53 24.89 23.87 -14.26
N PHE A 54 24.67 24.42 -15.44
CA PHE A 54 24.81 23.73 -16.73
C PHE A 54 26.01 24.30 -17.47
N ARG A 55 27.01 23.45 -17.73
CA ARG A 55 28.22 23.82 -18.49
C ARG A 55 28.11 23.34 -19.93
N TYR A 56 28.22 24.24 -20.89
CA TYR A 56 28.18 23.93 -22.32
C TYR A 56 28.92 24.99 -23.12
N GLU A 57 29.34 24.66 -24.33
CA GLU A 57 30.02 25.63 -25.20
C GLU A 57 29.07 26.75 -25.61
N LYS A 58 29.49 28.00 -25.34
CA LYS A 58 28.70 29.19 -25.65
C LYS A 58 28.53 29.30 -27.17
N GLY A 59 27.29 29.35 -27.62
CA GLY A 59 26.94 29.43 -29.04
C GLY A 59 26.52 28.08 -29.66
N GLU A 60 26.91 26.96 -29.06
CA GLU A 60 26.56 25.61 -29.51
C GLU A 60 25.25 25.10 -28.90
N ASP A 61 24.95 25.49 -27.65
CA ASP A 61 23.75 25.05 -26.94
C ASP A 61 23.14 26.17 -26.08
N SER A 62 21.96 25.90 -25.51
CA SER A 62 21.30 26.73 -24.50
C SER A 62 20.45 25.85 -23.58
N VAL A 63 20.14 26.35 -22.39
CA VAL A 63 19.27 25.65 -21.43
C VAL A 63 17.96 26.41 -21.31
N LEU A 64 16.86 25.70 -21.55
CA LEU A 64 15.51 26.24 -21.44
C LEU A 64 14.79 25.60 -20.25
N VAL A 65 14.21 26.44 -19.40
CA VAL A 65 13.28 25.99 -18.35
C VAL A 65 11.88 26.05 -18.92
N VAL A 66 11.17 24.92 -18.94
CA VAL A 66 9.90 24.80 -19.64
C VAL A 66 8.81 24.20 -18.75
N ALA A 67 7.55 24.27 -19.18
CA ALA A 67 6.47 23.53 -18.54
C ALA A 67 6.56 22.04 -18.91
N LYS A 68 5.94 21.16 -18.10
CA LYS A 68 5.94 19.71 -18.35
C LYS A 68 5.51 19.33 -19.77
N LYS A 69 4.45 19.98 -20.28
CA LYS A 69 3.92 19.72 -21.63
C LYS A 69 4.99 19.96 -22.70
N ASP A 70 5.72 21.07 -22.59
CA ASP A 70 6.74 21.46 -23.56
C ASP A 70 8.02 20.62 -23.40
N PHE A 71 8.32 20.13 -22.19
CA PHE A 71 9.38 19.14 -21.96
C PHE A 71 9.07 17.78 -22.63
N ASP A 72 7.82 17.34 -22.54
CA ASP A 72 7.39 16.06 -23.10
C ASP A 72 7.43 16.09 -24.64
N SER A 73 7.00 17.19 -25.25
CA SER A 73 6.98 17.37 -26.71
C SER A 73 8.22 18.08 -27.27
N CYS A 74 9.23 18.39 -26.46
CA CYS A 74 10.39 19.19 -26.86
C CYS A 74 10.04 20.52 -27.55
N ASN A 75 9.00 21.20 -27.10
CA ASN A 75 8.60 22.50 -27.66
C ASN A 75 9.50 23.62 -27.12
N LEU A 76 10.28 24.22 -28.01
CA LEU A 76 11.27 25.26 -27.67
C LEU A 76 10.73 26.70 -27.82
N SER A 77 9.46 26.86 -28.21
CA SER A 77 8.92 28.16 -28.68
C SER A 77 8.67 29.17 -27.55
N HIS A 78 8.25 28.69 -26.37
CA HIS A 78 7.85 29.54 -25.24
C HIS A 78 8.44 29.05 -23.91
N PRO A 79 9.77 29.15 -23.72
CA PRO A 79 10.38 28.75 -22.46
C PRO A 79 10.07 29.76 -21.34
N ASN A 80 9.90 29.27 -20.11
CA ASN A 80 9.72 30.10 -18.92
C ASN A 80 10.99 30.92 -18.61
N ARG A 81 12.16 30.33 -18.83
CA ARG A 81 13.48 31.01 -18.77
C ARG A 81 14.41 30.40 -19.82
N ARG A 82 15.32 31.20 -20.38
CA ARG A 82 16.34 30.78 -21.35
C ARG A 82 17.72 31.27 -20.91
N PHE A 83 18.70 30.38 -20.93
CA PHE A 83 20.10 30.67 -20.62
C PHE A 83 20.99 30.27 -21.81
N ALA A 84 22.00 31.09 -22.13
CA ALA A 84 22.82 30.94 -23.34
C ALA A 84 24.29 31.40 -23.13
N ASP A 85 24.71 31.54 -21.88
CA ASP A 85 26.01 32.08 -21.46
C ASP A 85 27.12 31.03 -21.35
N GLY A 86 26.77 29.74 -21.34
CA GLY A 86 27.73 28.62 -21.36
C GLY A 86 28.07 28.05 -19.98
N ASP A 87 27.80 28.80 -18.92
CA ASP A 87 27.93 28.37 -17.51
C ASP A 87 26.69 28.80 -16.71
N SER A 88 25.53 28.35 -17.20
CA SER A 88 24.22 28.84 -16.77
C SER A 88 23.84 28.33 -15.38
N ARG A 89 23.52 29.23 -14.45
CA ARG A 89 23.06 28.89 -13.09
C ARG A 89 21.56 29.13 -12.91
N PHE A 90 20.87 28.16 -12.32
CA PHE A 90 19.46 28.25 -11.93
C PHE A 90 19.29 27.94 -10.44
N GLU A 91 18.62 28.83 -9.70
CA GLU A 91 18.33 28.66 -8.28
C GLU A 91 16.89 28.16 -8.06
N PHE A 92 16.72 27.20 -7.15
CA PHE A 92 15.43 26.59 -6.85
C PHE A 92 14.68 27.37 -5.76
N GLU A 93 13.91 28.37 -6.17
CA GLU A 93 13.14 29.24 -5.25
C GLU A 93 11.92 28.55 -4.59
N ARG A 94 11.51 27.37 -5.08
CA ARG A 94 10.36 26.63 -4.56
C ARG A 94 10.53 25.12 -4.68
N SER A 95 9.78 24.37 -3.87
CA SER A 95 9.67 22.92 -4.01
C SER A 95 8.81 22.53 -5.22
N GLY A 96 9.07 21.35 -5.79
CA GLY A 96 8.31 20.80 -6.92
C GLY A 96 9.19 20.44 -8.11
N TRP A 97 8.55 20.27 -9.27
CA TRP A 97 9.18 19.79 -10.51
C TRP A 97 9.72 20.95 -11.35
N PHE A 98 10.95 20.81 -11.81
CA PHE A 98 11.60 21.72 -12.76
C PHE A 98 12.06 20.92 -13.99
N PHE A 99 11.74 21.43 -15.17
CA PHE A 99 11.99 20.76 -16.43
C PHE A 99 12.96 21.59 -17.27
N PHE A 100 14.08 20.99 -17.64
CA PHE A 100 15.15 21.62 -18.42
C PHE A 100 15.32 20.88 -19.74
N VAL A 101 15.40 21.61 -20.85
CA VAL A 101 15.67 21.05 -22.18
C VAL A 101 16.80 21.81 -22.87
N SER A 102 17.52 21.12 -23.76
CA SER A 102 18.44 21.78 -24.68
C SER A 102 17.65 22.66 -25.65
N GLY A 103 18.16 23.86 -25.90
CA GLY A 103 17.62 24.77 -26.93
C GLY A 103 18.26 24.58 -28.30
N ALA A 104 19.22 23.66 -28.45
CA ALA A 104 19.79 23.32 -29.75
C ALA A 104 18.82 22.43 -30.55
N PRO A 105 18.66 22.66 -31.88
CA PRO A 105 17.73 21.90 -32.70
C PRO A 105 17.98 20.38 -32.63
N GLY A 106 16.93 19.60 -32.35
CA GLY A 106 16.95 18.14 -32.35
C GLY A 106 17.59 17.47 -31.14
N ARG A 107 18.26 18.22 -30.24
CA ARG A 107 18.97 17.65 -29.09
C ARG A 107 18.04 17.25 -27.95
N CYS A 108 16.92 17.96 -27.76
CA CYS A 108 15.91 17.59 -26.76
C CYS A 108 15.27 16.23 -27.11
N GLU A 109 14.92 16.03 -28.38
CA GLU A 109 14.33 14.80 -28.91
C GLU A 109 15.30 13.63 -28.82
N ALA A 110 16.59 13.91 -29.04
CA ALA A 110 17.68 12.97 -28.87
C ALA A 110 18.07 12.72 -27.39
N GLY A 111 17.37 13.33 -26.42
CA GLY A 111 17.46 12.97 -25.01
C GLY A 111 18.24 13.94 -24.11
N GLN A 112 18.72 15.08 -24.63
CA GLN A 112 19.38 16.12 -23.82
C GLN A 112 18.35 16.97 -23.08
N LYS A 113 17.74 16.35 -22.07
CA LYS A 113 16.71 16.95 -21.21
C LYS A 113 16.81 16.39 -19.79
N LEU A 114 16.47 17.20 -18.80
CA LEU A 114 16.66 16.91 -17.38
C LEU A 114 15.41 17.31 -16.58
N VAL A 115 14.99 16.42 -15.68
CA VAL A 115 13.95 16.69 -14.69
C VAL A 115 14.60 16.78 -13.31
N VAL A 116 14.31 17.85 -12.58
CA VAL A 116 14.75 18.02 -11.18
C VAL A 116 13.53 18.13 -10.27
N VAL A 117 13.56 17.41 -9.15
CA VAL A 117 12.53 17.46 -8.11
C VAL A 117 13.10 18.08 -6.85
N VAL A 118 12.54 19.21 -6.43
CA VAL A 118 12.98 19.98 -5.26
C VAL A 118 12.07 19.69 -4.07
N MET A 119 12.65 19.30 -2.94
CA MET A 119 11.95 18.90 -1.72
C MET A 119 11.37 20.11 -0.96
N ALA A 120 10.25 19.93 -0.25
CA ALA A 120 9.65 20.96 0.60
C ALA A 120 10.40 21.11 1.93
N VAL A 121 10.60 22.36 2.39
CA VAL A 121 11.26 22.67 3.66
C VAL A 121 10.32 22.30 4.82
N ARG A 122 10.74 21.38 5.70
CA ARG A 122 10.03 21.02 6.93
C ARG A 122 10.08 22.21 7.91
N ARG A 123 8.94 22.64 8.45
CA ARG A 123 8.93 23.54 9.62
C ARG A 123 9.18 22.70 10.89
N PRO A 124 10.10 23.07 11.80
CA PRO A 124 10.26 22.36 13.06
C PRO A 124 9.03 22.57 13.98
N ARG A 125 8.54 21.50 14.61
CA ARG A 125 7.53 21.54 15.70
C ARG A 125 8.20 21.80 17.05
N TRP A 126 7.47 22.51 17.93
CA TRP A 126 7.81 22.90 19.32
C TRP A 126 8.21 21.71 20.23
N PRO A 127 9.08 21.87 21.24
CA PRO A 127 9.42 20.78 22.18
C PRO A 127 8.27 20.49 23.17
N PRO A 128 8.12 19.22 23.61
CA PRO A 128 7.09 18.84 24.59
C PRO A 128 7.49 19.21 26.03
N VAL A 129 6.50 19.60 26.83
CA VAL A 129 6.64 19.88 28.27
C VAL A 129 6.86 18.58 29.06
N SER A 130 7.80 18.60 29.99
CA SER A 130 8.20 17.47 30.85
C SER A 130 7.11 17.08 31.86
N ALA A 131 6.84 15.77 31.99
CA ALA A 131 5.98 15.22 33.04
C ALA A 131 6.71 15.10 34.41
N PRO A 132 6.01 15.17 35.56
CA PRO A 132 6.61 15.09 36.89
C PRO A 132 6.94 13.63 37.30
N PRO A 133 7.86 13.40 38.27
CA PRO A 133 8.36 12.07 38.58
C PRO A 133 7.43 11.31 39.54
N SER A 134 7.24 10.01 39.28
CA SER A 134 6.56 9.06 40.18
C SER A 134 7.59 8.22 40.95
N LEU A 135 7.23 7.88 42.20
CA LEU A 135 8.05 7.31 43.27
C LEU A 135 8.44 5.83 43.04
N SER A 136 9.56 5.46 43.67
CA SER A 136 10.26 4.16 43.60
C SER A 136 9.44 2.95 44.08
N PRO A 137 9.73 1.71 43.60
CA PRO A 137 9.02 0.50 43.99
C PRO A 137 9.64 -0.22 45.20
N THR A 138 8.80 -0.88 46.00
CA THR A 138 9.20 -1.87 47.03
C THR A 138 9.41 -3.27 46.43
N PRO A 139 10.26 -4.12 47.04
CA PRO A 139 10.74 -5.37 46.45
C PRO A 139 9.81 -6.57 46.71
N VAL A 140 9.70 -7.48 45.73
CA VAL A 140 8.99 -8.76 45.85
C VAL A 140 9.99 -9.92 45.79
N LEU A 141 9.84 -10.87 46.73
CA LEU A 141 10.63 -12.11 46.88
C LEU A 141 10.38 -13.14 45.75
N PRO A 142 11.34 -14.06 45.48
CA PRO A 142 11.28 -15.02 44.38
C PRO A 142 10.63 -16.35 44.78
N PRO A 143 9.96 -17.08 43.85
CA PRO A 143 9.64 -18.49 44.03
C PRO A 143 10.71 -19.42 43.44
N ALA A 144 10.71 -20.63 44.00
CA ALA A 144 11.76 -21.64 43.96
C ALA A 144 11.69 -22.62 42.77
N ALA A 145 12.73 -23.47 42.74
CA ALA A 145 13.21 -24.33 41.67
C ALA A 145 12.31 -25.49 41.22
N SER A 146 12.50 -25.89 39.96
CA SER A 146 11.98 -27.11 39.33
C SER A 146 12.98 -28.28 39.46
N PRO A 147 12.53 -29.55 39.57
CA PRO A 147 13.37 -30.74 39.39
C PRO A 147 13.28 -31.35 37.96
N PRO A 148 14.15 -32.33 37.62
CA PRO A 148 14.77 -32.44 36.30
C PRO A 148 14.28 -33.59 35.39
N SER A 149 14.89 -33.59 34.19
CA SER A 149 14.75 -34.45 33.02
C SER A 149 15.09 -35.93 33.20
N GLU A 150 14.50 -36.79 32.36
CA GLU A 150 15.05 -38.10 32.01
C GLU A 150 15.08 -38.32 30.48
N THR A 151 16.17 -38.95 30.08
CA THR A 151 16.73 -39.32 28.78
C THR A 151 16.14 -40.59 28.19
N SER A 152 16.15 -40.73 26.85
CA SER A 152 16.71 -41.91 26.15
C SER A 152 16.58 -41.80 24.61
N ASP A 153 17.72 -41.77 23.92
CA ASP A 153 17.86 -42.27 22.53
C ASP A 153 17.87 -43.82 22.53
N PRO A 154 17.65 -44.49 21.38
CA PRO A 154 18.85 -45.01 20.69
C PRO A 154 18.78 -45.10 19.13
N ALA A 155 19.97 -44.92 18.55
CA ALA A 155 20.63 -45.70 17.48
C ALA A 155 20.13 -45.67 16.00
N THR A 156 21.05 -45.23 15.14
CA THR A 156 21.24 -45.50 13.68
C THR A 156 21.67 -46.98 13.44
N PRO A 157 21.78 -47.58 12.21
CA PRO A 157 22.40 -47.08 10.94
C PRO A 157 21.77 -47.68 9.63
N PRO A 158 22.42 -47.83 8.43
CA PRO A 158 23.50 -47.09 7.75
C PRO A 158 23.14 -46.62 6.30
N ALA A 159 24.14 -46.01 5.65
CA ALA A 159 24.18 -45.32 4.34
C ALA A 159 24.06 -46.18 3.06
N SER A 160 23.77 -45.51 1.93
CA SER A 160 24.17 -45.91 0.56
C SER A 160 24.23 -44.68 -0.38
N ALA A 161 25.26 -44.64 -1.23
CA ALA A 161 25.63 -43.56 -2.17
C ALA A 161 25.17 -43.89 -3.64
N PRO A 162 25.70 -43.26 -4.73
CA PRO A 162 25.04 -42.17 -5.48
C PRO A 162 24.80 -42.41 -7.00
N SER A 163 24.20 -41.39 -7.66
CA SER A 163 24.21 -41.05 -9.12
C SER A 163 23.21 -41.76 -10.07
N PRO A 164 22.89 -41.23 -11.30
CA PRO A 164 23.48 -40.12 -12.06
C PRO A 164 22.50 -39.08 -12.70
N SER A 165 23.09 -38.04 -13.29
CA SER A 165 22.49 -37.01 -14.16
C SER A 165 21.81 -37.55 -15.44
N PRO A 166 21.04 -36.70 -16.15
CA PRO A 166 21.30 -36.53 -17.58
C PRO A 166 21.41 -35.07 -18.05
N LYS A 167 21.93 -34.97 -19.28
CA LYS A 167 22.51 -33.83 -20.00
C LYS A 167 21.48 -32.87 -20.63
N ALA A 168 22.05 -31.76 -21.10
CA ALA A 168 21.51 -30.58 -21.76
C ALA A 168 20.75 -30.77 -23.09
N SER A 169 20.08 -29.67 -23.48
CA SER A 169 19.63 -29.16 -24.80
C SER A 169 18.12 -28.86 -24.75
N ALA A 170 17.54 -27.75 -25.21
CA ALA A 170 17.90 -26.83 -26.27
C ALA A 170 17.27 -25.43 -26.05
N ARG A 171 17.82 -24.45 -26.76
CA ARG A 171 17.40 -23.04 -26.87
C ARG A 171 16.05 -22.88 -27.61
N PRO A 172 15.10 -22.03 -27.16
CA PRO A 172 13.99 -21.59 -28.00
C PRO A 172 14.32 -20.30 -28.78
N PRO A 173 13.67 -20.08 -29.94
CA PRO A 173 14.04 -19.06 -30.92
C PRO A 173 13.51 -17.65 -30.58
N ALA A 174 14.12 -16.65 -31.23
CA ALA A 174 13.78 -15.25 -31.17
C ALA A 174 12.40 -14.96 -31.80
N PHE A 175 11.65 -14.04 -31.19
CA PHE A 175 10.38 -13.53 -31.72
C PHE A 175 10.60 -12.32 -32.65
N PRO A 176 9.87 -12.20 -33.76
CA PRO A 176 9.89 -11.04 -34.65
C PRO A 176 9.00 -9.89 -34.12
N PRO A 177 9.19 -8.65 -34.57
CA PRO A 177 8.40 -7.50 -34.13
C PRO A 177 7.02 -7.48 -34.80
N ILE A 178 5.98 -7.04 -34.07
CA ILE A 178 4.62 -6.81 -34.57
C ILE A 178 4.36 -5.30 -34.70
N PRO A 179 3.64 -4.83 -35.74
CA PRO A 179 3.53 -3.42 -36.11
C PRO A 179 2.51 -2.64 -35.28
N THR A 180 2.75 -1.35 -35.17
CA THR A 180 1.90 -0.30 -34.61
C THR A 180 0.66 -0.06 -35.47
N GLY A 181 -0.53 -0.23 -34.89
CA GLY A 181 -1.80 0.23 -35.46
C GLY A 181 -2.41 1.32 -34.58
N GLU A 182 -2.42 2.54 -35.07
CA GLU A 182 -3.09 3.70 -34.47
C GLU A 182 -4.61 3.52 -34.50
N THR A 183 -5.28 3.85 -33.40
CA THR A 183 -6.70 4.24 -33.44
C THR A 183 -6.95 5.31 -32.39
N SER A 184 -7.18 6.52 -32.88
CA SER A 184 -7.56 7.72 -32.15
C SER A 184 -8.96 7.60 -31.56
N VAL A 185 -9.13 7.99 -30.29
CA VAL A 185 -10.45 8.26 -29.67
C VAL A 185 -10.37 9.61 -28.93
N PRO A 186 -11.41 10.48 -28.97
CA PRO A 186 -11.29 11.89 -28.59
C PRO A 186 -11.29 12.10 -27.07
N VAL A 187 -10.55 13.12 -26.63
CA VAL A 187 -10.50 13.61 -25.24
C VAL A 187 -11.68 14.55 -24.99
N LEU A 188 -12.46 14.26 -23.95
CA LEU A 188 -13.48 15.15 -23.39
C LEU A 188 -12.79 16.16 -22.44
N SER A 189 -13.07 17.45 -22.61
CA SER A 189 -12.56 18.55 -21.77
C SER A 189 -13.06 18.47 -20.32
N PRO A 190 -12.27 18.90 -19.31
CA PRO A 190 -12.76 19.05 -17.94
C PRO A 190 -13.47 20.39 -17.71
N ALA A 191 -14.57 20.34 -16.96
CA ALA A 191 -15.31 21.47 -16.41
C ALA A 191 -14.54 22.16 -15.25
N PRO A 192 -14.86 23.42 -14.91
CA PRO A 192 -14.11 24.23 -13.96
C PRO A 192 -14.39 23.85 -12.49
N GLY A 193 -13.37 24.04 -11.64
CA GLY A 193 -13.39 23.65 -10.22
C GLY A 193 -14.31 24.52 -9.34
N PRO A 194 -14.76 24.00 -8.19
CA PRO A 194 -15.61 24.75 -7.28
C PRO A 194 -14.81 25.71 -6.40
N SER A 195 -15.40 26.89 -6.21
CA SER A 195 -14.99 27.96 -5.31
C SER A 195 -15.16 27.54 -3.84
N GLU A 196 -14.20 27.96 -3.01
CA GLU A 196 -14.23 27.80 -1.55
C GLU A 196 -15.41 28.56 -0.95
N SER A 197 -16.17 27.89 -0.08
CA SER A 197 -16.87 28.56 1.02
C SER A 197 -16.67 27.74 2.30
N ALA A 198 -16.17 28.45 3.32
CA ALA A 198 -15.88 27.92 4.63
C ALA A 198 -17.17 27.55 5.37
N ALA A 199 -17.25 26.30 5.85
CA ALA A 199 -18.25 25.89 6.82
C ALA A 199 -17.55 25.46 8.12
N THR A 200 -18.02 26.07 9.20
CA THR A 200 -17.59 25.99 10.59
C THR A 200 -17.54 24.57 11.15
N ALA A 201 -16.44 24.24 11.82
CA ALA A 201 -16.23 22.97 12.51
C ALA A 201 -17.21 22.78 13.69
N GLY A 202 -18.12 21.82 13.55
CA GLY A 202 -18.87 21.23 14.67
C GLY A 202 -18.06 20.09 15.30
N ALA A 203 -18.15 19.96 16.63
CA ALA A 203 -17.50 18.91 17.42
C ALA A 203 -17.79 17.51 16.84
N GLY A 204 -16.74 16.83 16.37
CA GLY A 204 -16.85 15.62 15.55
C GLY A 204 -17.37 14.39 16.28
N ASP A 205 -18.24 13.65 15.61
CA ASP A 205 -18.66 12.28 15.94
C ASP A 205 -17.42 11.34 15.86
N HIS A 206 -17.04 10.72 16.98
CA HIS A 206 -15.82 9.92 17.17
C HIS A 206 -15.96 8.42 16.80
N SER A 207 -17.01 8.03 16.10
CA SER A 207 -17.28 6.61 15.82
C SER A 207 -16.51 6.12 14.59
N GLY A 208 -15.63 5.13 14.81
CA GLY A 208 -14.57 4.71 13.88
C GLY A 208 -15.09 4.17 12.54
N LYS A 209 -14.89 4.91 11.45
CA LYS A 209 -15.46 4.62 10.13
C LYS A 209 -14.50 3.74 9.32
N TRP A 210 -15.03 2.72 8.64
CA TRP A 210 -14.20 1.79 7.87
C TRP A 210 -14.26 2.02 6.37
N MET A 211 -13.21 1.57 5.73
CA MET A 211 -13.13 1.53 4.30
C MET A 211 -12.66 0.16 3.83
N LEU A 212 -13.53 -0.51 3.07
CA LEU A 212 -13.33 -1.89 2.68
C LEU A 212 -13.14 -1.97 1.18
N ARG A 213 -11.99 -2.45 0.74
CA ARG A 213 -11.79 -2.87 -0.65
C ARG A 213 -12.13 -4.33 -0.77
N ILE A 214 -13.03 -4.66 -1.69
CA ILE A 214 -13.30 -6.05 -2.09
C ILE A 214 -12.82 -6.23 -3.53
N ALA A 215 -11.75 -6.99 -3.72
CA ALA A 215 -11.14 -7.25 -5.03
C ALA A 215 -11.29 -8.72 -5.43
N THR A 216 -11.75 -8.98 -6.66
CA THR A 216 -12.22 -10.32 -7.03
C THR A 216 -11.60 -10.82 -8.32
N LEU A 217 -11.64 -12.14 -8.48
CA LEU A 217 -11.14 -12.85 -9.64
C LEU A 217 -12.30 -13.13 -10.63
N VAL A 218 -11.98 -13.77 -11.74
CA VAL A 218 -12.93 -14.12 -12.82
C VAL A 218 -14.02 -15.07 -12.33
N GLY A 219 -15.28 -14.85 -12.72
CA GLY A 219 -16.40 -15.75 -12.44
C GLY A 219 -16.94 -15.69 -11.01
N ASP A 220 -16.52 -14.69 -10.23
CA ASP A 220 -16.88 -14.50 -8.82
C ASP A 220 -17.99 -13.44 -8.62
N LEU A 221 -18.71 -12.98 -9.65
CA LEU A 221 -19.70 -11.89 -9.50
C LEU A 221 -20.73 -12.14 -8.39
N ASP A 222 -21.38 -13.30 -8.33
CA ASP A 222 -22.39 -13.57 -7.30
C ASP A 222 -21.79 -13.74 -5.91
N ARG A 223 -20.58 -14.28 -5.86
CA ARG A 223 -19.83 -14.44 -4.62
C ARG A 223 -19.41 -13.10 -4.05
N LEU A 224 -18.90 -12.23 -4.92
CA LEU A 224 -18.62 -10.83 -4.64
C LEU A 224 -19.87 -10.13 -4.12
N TRP A 225 -21.00 -10.32 -4.80
CA TRP A 225 -22.25 -9.68 -4.41
C TRP A 225 -22.72 -10.14 -3.03
N ARG A 226 -22.68 -11.44 -2.76
CA ARG A 226 -23.03 -12.00 -1.45
C ARG A 226 -22.13 -11.42 -0.35
N ALA A 227 -20.81 -11.38 -0.58
CA ALA A 227 -19.84 -10.84 0.37
C ALA A 227 -20.06 -9.33 0.60
N LEU A 228 -20.22 -8.54 -0.47
CA LEU A 228 -20.47 -7.10 -0.39
C LEU A 228 -21.71 -6.80 0.47
N ARG A 229 -22.81 -7.53 0.29
CA ARG A 229 -24.02 -7.35 1.11
C ARG A 229 -23.87 -7.84 2.55
N ALA A 230 -23.05 -8.87 2.78
CA ALA A 230 -22.69 -9.31 4.13
C ALA A 230 -21.80 -8.30 4.87
N LEU A 231 -21.03 -7.50 4.12
CA LEU A 231 -20.08 -6.53 4.65
C LEU A 231 -20.63 -5.10 4.68
N TYR A 232 -21.82 -4.86 4.13
CA TYR A 232 -22.35 -3.52 3.93
C TYR A 232 -22.78 -2.85 5.23
N HIS A 233 -22.42 -1.58 5.37
CA HIS A 233 -22.89 -0.64 6.38
C HIS A 233 -22.85 0.77 5.78
N PRO A 234 -23.87 1.62 5.98
CA PRO A 234 -23.96 2.93 5.33
C PRO A 234 -22.86 3.91 5.76
N ARG A 235 -22.28 3.76 6.95
CA ARG A 235 -21.11 4.56 7.40
C ARG A 235 -19.79 4.22 6.71
N ASN A 236 -19.68 3.05 6.09
CA ASN A 236 -18.44 2.57 5.51
C ASN A 236 -18.37 2.96 4.04
N PHE A 237 -17.17 2.87 3.45
CA PHE A 237 -16.97 3.08 2.02
C PHE A 237 -16.41 1.83 1.35
N TYR A 238 -16.87 1.54 0.14
CA TYR A 238 -16.54 0.32 -0.58
C TYR A 238 -15.97 0.65 -1.95
N VAL A 239 -14.82 0.06 -2.27
CA VAL A 239 -14.34 -0.03 -3.65
C VAL A 239 -14.34 -1.48 -4.08
N VAL A 240 -15.08 -1.75 -5.15
CA VAL A 240 -15.29 -3.07 -5.71
C VAL A 240 -14.57 -3.18 -7.04
N HIS A 241 -13.81 -4.25 -7.23
CA HIS A 241 -13.06 -4.48 -8.47
C HIS A 241 -13.21 -5.93 -8.92
N LEU A 242 -13.55 -6.09 -10.19
CA LEU A 242 -13.53 -7.37 -10.89
C LEU A 242 -12.32 -7.38 -11.83
N ASP A 243 -11.52 -8.44 -11.80
CA ASP A 243 -10.31 -8.58 -12.60
C ASP A 243 -10.50 -8.25 -14.09
N ARG A 244 -9.49 -7.62 -14.71
CA ARG A 244 -9.48 -7.34 -16.15
C ARG A 244 -9.69 -8.59 -17.01
N GLU A 245 -9.20 -9.74 -16.55
CA GLU A 245 -9.39 -11.03 -17.23
C GLU A 245 -10.86 -11.48 -17.24
N ALA A 246 -11.71 -10.95 -16.36
CA ALA A 246 -13.11 -11.28 -16.35
C ALA A 246 -13.81 -10.72 -17.60
N PRO A 247 -14.79 -11.45 -18.18
CA PRO A 247 -15.52 -11.01 -19.35
C PRO A 247 -16.06 -9.59 -19.20
N ALA A 248 -16.00 -8.80 -20.26
CA ALA A 248 -16.50 -7.42 -20.24
C ALA A 248 -17.98 -7.35 -19.80
N MET A 249 -18.78 -8.35 -20.20
CA MET A 249 -20.18 -8.49 -19.77
C MET A 249 -20.32 -8.69 -18.26
N GLU A 250 -19.46 -9.50 -17.63
CA GLU A 250 -19.48 -9.72 -16.17
C GLU A 250 -19.09 -8.43 -15.42
N ARG A 251 -18.10 -7.70 -15.93
CA ARG A 251 -17.69 -6.38 -15.37
C ARG A 251 -18.78 -5.32 -15.50
N GLN A 252 -19.45 -5.27 -16.65
CA GLN A 252 -20.58 -4.37 -16.88
C GLN A 252 -21.78 -4.75 -16.01
N ALA A 253 -22.04 -6.06 -15.82
CA ALA A 253 -23.07 -6.53 -14.93
C ALA A 253 -22.82 -6.12 -13.48
N LEU A 254 -21.57 -6.16 -12.99
CA LEU A 254 -21.22 -5.63 -11.66
C LEU A 254 -21.56 -4.14 -11.55
N ALA A 255 -21.11 -3.32 -12.51
CA ALA A 255 -21.37 -1.88 -12.51
C ALA A 255 -22.87 -1.58 -12.52
N ALA A 256 -23.63 -2.24 -13.40
CA ALA A 256 -25.08 -2.10 -13.48
C ALA A 256 -25.78 -2.55 -12.18
N ARG A 257 -25.33 -3.65 -11.56
CA ARG A 257 -25.92 -4.18 -10.32
C ARG A 257 -25.70 -3.23 -9.14
N VAL A 258 -24.53 -2.59 -9.05
CA VAL A 258 -24.25 -1.56 -8.04
C VAL A 258 -25.07 -0.30 -8.31
N ALA A 259 -25.12 0.17 -9.55
CA ALA A 259 -25.86 1.38 -9.92
C ALA A 259 -27.39 1.25 -9.73
N ASN A 260 -27.93 0.05 -9.94
CA ASN A 260 -29.37 -0.23 -9.83
C ASN A 260 -29.82 -0.64 -8.43
N ASP A 261 -28.90 -0.89 -7.49
CA ASP A 261 -29.28 -1.20 -6.10
C ASP A 261 -29.73 0.08 -5.40
N SER A 262 -30.99 0.12 -4.97
CA SER A 262 -31.61 1.32 -4.40
C SER A 262 -30.88 1.85 -3.16
N LEU A 263 -30.33 0.96 -2.33
CA LEU A 263 -29.63 1.35 -1.11
C LEU A 263 -28.26 1.94 -1.46
N PHE A 264 -27.52 1.29 -2.37
CA PHE A 264 -26.22 1.79 -2.81
C PHE A 264 -26.34 3.12 -3.55
N ALA A 265 -27.38 3.27 -4.38
CA ALA A 265 -27.67 4.53 -5.07
C ALA A 265 -28.06 5.65 -4.09
N ALA A 266 -28.85 5.34 -3.06
CA ALA A 266 -29.26 6.33 -2.06
C ALA A 266 -28.10 6.81 -1.17
N VAL A 267 -27.20 5.91 -0.77
CA VAL A 267 -26.08 6.24 0.13
C VAL A 267 -24.84 6.73 -0.64
N GLY A 268 -24.59 6.22 -1.84
CA GLY A 268 -23.47 6.64 -2.69
C GLY A 268 -22.08 6.21 -2.18
N ASN A 269 -22.02 5.17 -1.33
CA ASN A 269 -20.78 4.73 -0.67
C ASN A 269 -20.13 3.48 -1.29
N VAL A 270 -20.61 3.01 -2.45
CA VAL A 270 -20.05 1.86 -3.19
C VAL A 270 -19.59 2.30 -4.57
N VAL A 271 -18.30 2.12 -4.86
CA VAL A 271 -17.67 2.53 -6.12
C VAL A 271 -17.08 1.32 -6.84
N VAL A 272 -17.34 1.20 -8.15
CA VAL A 272 -16.78 0.13 -8.99
C VAL A 272 -15.57 0.65 -9.77
N ILE A 273 -14.46 -0.09 -9.78
CA ILE A 273 -13.32 0.19 -10.67
C ILE A 273 -13.68 -0.31 -12.08
N GLU A 274 -14.29 0.56 -12.89
CA GLU A 274 -14.74 0.21 -14.25
C GLU A 274 -13.57 -0.09 -15.20
N LYS A 275 -12.50 0.72 -15.12
CA LYS A 275 -11.23 0.45 -15.80
C LYS A 275 -10.46 -0.62 -15.01
N ALA A 276 -10.92 -1.86 -15.16
CA ALA A 276 -10.41 -3.00 -14.43
C ALA A 276 -8.89 -3.20 -14.63
N ASN A 277 -8.18 -3.38 -13.52
CA ASN A 277 -6.78 -3.76 -13.49
C ASN A 277 -6.63 -5.28 -13.63
N MET A 278 -5.56 -5.72 -14.28
CA MET A 278 -5.12 -7.12 -14.23
C MET A 278 -4.61 -7.42 -12.82
N VAL A 279 -4.96 -8.57 -12.24
CA VAL A 279 -4.51 -8.94 -10.89
C VAL A 279 -3.86 -10.32 -10.88
N THR A 280 -2.56 -10.36 -10.62
CA THR A 280 -1.80 -11.59 -10.37
C THR A 280 -1.31 -11.62 -8.92
N TYR A 281 -1.25 -12.83 -8.35
CA TYR A 281 -0.76 -13.02 -6.99
C TYR A 281 0.77 -13.13 -6.90
N ARG A 282 1.39 -13.66 -7.96
CA ARG A 282 2.84 -13.88 -8.00
C ARG A 282 3.63 -12.61 -8.31
N GLY A 283 3.02 -11.61 -8.94
CA GLY A 283 3.64 -10.34 -9.29
C GLY A 283 3.09 -9.14 -8.52
N PRO A 284 3.46 -7.92 -8.93
CA PRO A 284 3.12 -6.66 -8.25
C PRO A 284 1.70 -6.15 -8.54
N THR A 285 1.02 -6.70 -9.54
CA THR A 285 -0.26 -6.17 -10.03
C THR A 285 -1.36 -6.14 -8.96
N MET A 286 -1.37 -7.10 -8.02
CA MET A 286 -2.26 -7.04 -6.86
C MET A 286 -1.92 -5.87 -5.92
N VAL A 287 -0.64 -5.56 -5.68
CA VAL A 287 -0.21 -4.39 -4.89
C VAL A 287 -0.67 -3.10 -5.58
N ALA A 288 -0.44 -2.99 -6.88
CA ALA A 288 -0.86 -1.84 -7.68
C ALA A 288 -2.38 -1.64 -7.61
N ASN A 289 -3.16 -2.72 -7.72
CA ASN A 289 -4.62 -2.66 -7.59
C ASN A 289 -5.08 -2.29 -6.16
N THR A 290 -4.36 -2.72 -5.12
CA THR A 290 -4.62 -2.30 -3.73
C THR A 290 -4.40 -0.80 -3.56
N LEU A 291 -3.28 -0.28 -4.07
CA LEU A 291 -2.94 1.15 -4.00
C LEU A 291 -3.88 2.01 -4.85
N HIS A 292 -4.30 1.53 -6.02
CA HIS A 292 -5.30 2.21 -6.85
C HIS A 292 -6.64 2.33 -6.12
N ALA A 293 -7.13 1.25 -5.51
CA ALA A 293 -8.33 1.31 -4.69
C ALA A 293 -8.16 2.29 -3.51
N GLY A 294 -7.02 2.25 -2.81
CA GLY A 294 -6.69 3.20 -1.74
C GLY A 294 -6.69 4.65 -2.22
N ALA A 295 -6.18 4.94 -3.41
CA ALA A 295 -6.17 6.28 -3.99
C ALA A 295 -7.57 6.80 -4.33
N LEU A 296 -8.45 5.95 -4.89
CA LEU A 296 -9.85 6.33 -5.16
C LEU A 296 -10.58 6.70 -3.86
N LEU A 297 -10.35 5.91 -2.84
CA LEU A 297 -10.90 6.04 -1.51
C LEU A 297 -10.42 7.28 -0.75
N LEU A 298 -9.13 7.59 -0.83
CA LEU A 298 -8.55 8.84 -0.33
C LEU A 298 -9.12 10.08 -1.03
N LYS A 299 -9.44 9.97 -2.33
CA LYS A 299 -10.07 11.03 -3.11
C LYS A 299 -11.55 11.20 -2.75
N GLN A 300 -12.26 10.11 -2.46
CA GLN A 300 -13.71 10.10 -2.23
C GLN A 300 -14.10 10.74 -0.89
N SER A 301 -13.35 10.45 0.19
CA SER A 301 -13.73 10.89 1.53
C SER A 301 -12.52 11.11 2.43
N LYS A 302 -12.64 12.10 3.31
CA LYS A 302 -11.71 12.36 4.43
C LYS A 302 -12.11 11.60 5.71
N ASP A 303 -13.33 11.07 5.76
CA ASP A 303 -13.96 10.59 6.98
C ASP A 303 -13.93 9.06 7.08
N TRP A 304 -12.73 8.48 7.20
CA TRP A 304 -12.50 7.06 7.46
C TRP A 304 -11.14 6.81 8.11
N ASP A 305 -11.03 5.73 8.88
CA ASP A 305 -9.87 5.47 9.73
C ASP A 305 -8.97 4.35 9.20
N TRP A 306 -9.56 3.27 8.70
CA TRP A 306 -8.83 2.08 8.23
C TRP A 306 -9.27 1.63 6.85
N PHE A 307 -8.29 1.24 6.04
CA PHE A 307 -8.45 0.53 4.78
C PHE A 307 -8.22 -0.96 5.00
N ILE A 308 -9.15 -1.82 4.58
CA ILE A 308 -9.00 -3.28 4.64
C ILE A 308 -9.11 -3.83 3.22
N ASN A 309 -8.17 -4.68 2.80
CA ASN A 309 -8.35 -5.46 1.56
C ASN A 309 -9.01 -6.80 1.86
N LEU A 310 -9.97 -7.19 1.02
CA LEU A 310 -10.62 -8.50 1.01
C LEU A 310 -10.73 -9.00 -0.44
N SER A 311 -10.97 -10.30 -0.60
CA SER A 311 -11.42 -10.91 -1.85
C SER A 311 -12.82 -11.49 -1.74
N ALA A 312 -13.38 -11.89 -2.89
CA ALA A 312 -14.61 -12.69 -2.92
C ALA A 312 -14.48 -13.99 -2.10
N SER A 313 -13.24 -14.44 -1.83
CA SER A 313 -13.01 -15.65 -1.03
C SER A 313 -12.98 -15.46 0.47
N ASP A 314 -13.08 -14.22 0.93
CA ASP A 314 -13.15 -13.84 2.33
C ASP A 314 -14.62 -13.67 2.73
N TYR A 315 -14.90 -13.89 4.02
CA TYR A 315 -16.23 -13.68 4.57
C TYR A 315 -16.17 -13.18 6.01
N PRO A 316 -17.07 -12.27 6.43
CA PRO A 316 -17.10 -11.80 7.81
C PRO A 316 -17.58 -12.88 8.78
N LEU A 317 -16.98 -12.93 9.96
CA LEU A 317 -17.37 -13.77 11.10
C LEU A 317 -18.09 -12.97 12.22
N VAL A 318 -18.28 -11.68 12.00
CA VAL A 318 -18.94 -10.72 12.89
C VAL A 318 -19.72 -9.70 12.08
N THR A 319 -20.70 -9.02 12.70
CA THR A 319 -21.47 -7.97 12.01
C THR A 319 -20.63 -6.70 11.84
N GLN A 320 -21.10 -5.78 10.99
CA GLN A 320 -20.44 -4.48 10.87
C GLN A 320 -20.58 -3.66 12.17
N ASP A 321 -21.70 -3.76 12.86
CA ASP A 321 -21.89 -3.12 14.16
C ASP A 321 -20.91 -3.67 15.21
N ASP A 322 -20.62 -4.97 15.19
CA ASP A 322 -19.64 -5.60 16.07
C ASP A 322 -18.23 -5.00 15.85
N ILE A 323 -17.80 -4.92 14.60
CA ILE A 323 -16.46 -4.45 14.26
C ILE A 323 -16.32 -2.93 14.50
N LEU A 324 -17.33 -2.13 14.11
CA LEU A 324 -17.44 -0.69 14.40
C LEU A 324 -17.35 -0.42 15.90
N HIS A 325 -18.09 -1.19 16.71
CA HIS A 325 -18.08 -1.05 18.16
C HIS A 325 -16.71 -1.41 18.75
N ALA A 326 -16.14 -2.56 18.41
CA ALA A 326 -14.87 -3.03 18.98
C ALA A 326 -13.71 -2.07 18.62
N PHE A 327 -13.67 -1.55 17.40
CA PHE A 327 -12.60 -0.66 16.94
C PHE A 327 -12.77 0.80 17.35
N SER A 328 -13.96 1.21 17.79
CA SER A 328 -14.21 2.58 18.26
C SER A 328 -13.21 3.03 19.34
N SER A 329 -12.73 2.08 20.16
CA SER A 329 -11.78 2.31 21.27
C SER A 329 -10.30 2.16 20.90
N LEU A 330 -9.97 1.88 19.64
CA LEU A 330 -8.58 1.66 19.21
C LEU A 330 -7.93 2.94 18.67
N PRO A 331 -6.61 3.13 18.89
CA PRO A 331 -5.88 4.22 18.23
C PRO A 331 -5.96 4.12 16.71
N ARG A 332 -6.32 5.23 16.03
CA ARG A 332 -6.55 5.26 14.57
C ARG A 332 -5.29 5.16 13.74
N ASN A 333 -4.13 5.40 14.33
CA ASN A 333 -2.82 5.28 13.68
C ASN A 333 -2.29 3.83 13.63
N ILE A 334 -3.02 2.85 14.20
CA ILE A 334 -2.60 1.45 14.17
C ILE A 334 -2.94 0.80 12.83
N SER A 335 -1.96 0.11 12.26
CA SER A 335 -2.15 -0.81 11.12
C SER A 335 -2.00 -2.27 11.57
N PHE A 336 -2.77 -3.17 10.99
CA PHE A 336 -2.71 -4.62 11.20
C PHE A 336 -2.06 -5.25 9.98
N VAL A 337 -0.77 -5.56 10.13
CA VAL A 337 0.06 -6.13 9.07
C VAL A 337 0.87 -7.25 9.71
N GLU A 338 0.51 -8.50 9.43
CA GLU A 338 1.34 -9.64 9.82
C GLU A 338 2.68 -9.55 9.08
N HIS A 339 3.78 -9.65 9.84
CA HIS A 339 5.12 -9.45 9.34
C HIS A 339 6.17 -10.25 10.11
N THR A 340 7.18 -10.70 9.37
CA THR A 340 8.42 -11.26 9.90
C THR A 340 9.59 -10.90 9.00
N SER A 341 10.73 -10.58 9.60
CA SER A 341 11.99 -10.40 8.88
C SER A 341 12.74 -11.72 8.65
N ARG A 342 12.23 -12.84 9.18
CA ARG A 342 12.87 -14.16 9.03
C ARG A 342 12.44 -14.76 7.69
N LEU A 343 13.21 -14.47 6.65
CA LEU A 343 12.88 -14.88 5.28
C LEU A 343 12.99 -16.40 5.06
N ALA A 344 13.98 -17.05 5.70
CA ALA A 344 14.26 -18.48 5.52
C ALA A 344 14.33 -18.84 4.01
N TRP A 345 13.63 -19.91 3.58
CA TRP A 345 13.59 -20.33 2.17
C TRP A 345 13.10 -19.23 1.21
N LYS A 346 12.34 -18.23 1.68
CA LYS A 346 11.86 -17.12 0.86
C LYS A 346 13.00 -16.23 0.35
N GLU A 347 14.15 -16.19 1.03
CA GLU A 347 15.32 -15.47 0.55
C GLU A 347 15.75 -15.99 -0.83
N GLU A 348 16.04 -17.29 -0.92
CA GLU A 348 16.52 -17.94 -2.14
C GLU A 348 15.46 -18.09 -3.22
N HIS A 349 14.19 -18.21 -2.83
CA HIS A 349 13.10 -18.54 -3.76
C HIS A 349 12.23 -17.34 -4.13
N ARG A 350 12.31 -16.21 -3.41
CA ARG A 350 11.48 -15.03 -3.66
C ARG A 350 12.26 -13.72 -3.72
N ALA A 351 13.18 -13.49 -2.80
CA ALA A 351 13.90 -12.22 -2.71
C ALA A 351 15.02 -12.09 -3.76
N LYS A 352 15.87 -13.12 -3.87
CA LYS A 352 16.99 -13.16 -4.83
C LYS A 352 16.56 -13.38 -6.29
N PRO A 353 15.54 -14.21 -6.60
CA PRO A 353 15.05 -14.32 -7.97
C PRO A 353 14.40 -13.03 -8.44
N VAL A 354 14.57 -12.75 -9.74
CA VAL A 354 13.95 -11.60 -10.41
C VAL A 354 12.90 -12.12 -11.39
N ILE A 355 11.70 -11.58 -11.30
CA ILE A 355 10.59 -11.94 -12.19
C ILE A 355 10.10 -10.75 -13.01
N VAL A 356 9.54 -11.02 -14.18
CA VAL A 356 8.72 -10.07 -14.92
C VAL A 356 7.27 -10.56 -14.88
N ASP A 357 6.36 -9.75 -14.36
CA ASP A 357 4.93 -10.05 -14.36
C ASP A 357 4.31 -9.60 -15.69
N PRO A 358 3.88 -10.53 -16.56
CA PRO A 358 3.26 -10.19 -17.83
C PRO A 358 1.94 -9.45 -17.65
N GLY A 359 1.29 -9.56 -16.47
CA GLY A 359 0.06 -8.83 -16.16
C GLY A 359 0.21 -7.30 -16.14
N LEU A 360 1.44 -6.77 -16.18
CA LEU A 360 1.69 -5.35 -16.37
C LEU A 360 1.55 -4.87 -17.82
N TYR A 361 1.67 -5.77 -18.79
CA TYR A 361 1.79 -5.42 -20.22
C TYR A 361 0.86 -6.21 -21.14
N LEU A 362 0.29 -7.33 -20.68
CA LEU A 362 -0.56 -8.22 -21.47
C LEU A 362 -2.00 -8.26 -20.96
N ASP A 363 -2.94 -8.48 -21.87
CA ASP A 363 -4.37 -8.60 -21.57
C ASP A 363 -4.81 -9.99 -21.06
N LYS A 364 -3.90 -10.97 -21.02
CA LYS A 364 -4.18 -12.34 -20.53
C LYS A 364 -3.23 -12.73 -19.43
N LYS A 365 -3.73 -13.41 -18.39
CA LYS A 365 -2.85 -13.94 -17.35
C LYS A 365 -2.01 -15.07 -17.89
N THR A 366 -0.73 -14.98 -17.59
CA THR A 366 0.26 -16.01 -17.88
C THR A 366 1.14 -16.17 -16.64
N ASN A 367 1.94 -17.23 -16.62
CA ASN A 367 2.93 -17.39 -15.57
C ASN A 367 3.98 -16.27 -15.64
N VAL A 368 4.55 -15.90 -14.49
CA VAL A 368 5.66 -14.95 -14.44
C VAL A 368 6.84 -15.44 -15.27
N PHE A 369 7.53 -14.52 -15.94
CA PHE A 369 8.79 -14.84 -16.61
C PHE A 369 9.92 -14.77 -15.59
N TRP A 370 10.77 -15.79 -15.58
CA TRP A 370 11.95 -15.85 -14.73
C TRP A 370 13.14 -15.25 -15.45
N VAL A 371 13.82 -14.32 -14.79
CA VAL A 371 15.11 -13.79 -15.24
C VAL A 371 16.19 -14.75 -14.77
N SER A 372 17.18 -15.03 -15.62
CA SER A 372 18.24 -16.00 -15.30
C SER A 372 19.21 -15.49 -14.22
N GLN A 373 19.43 -14.18 -14.16
CA GLN A 373 20.23 -13.53 -13.13
C GLN A 373 19.44 -13.38 -11.84
N LYS A 374 20.12 -13.64 -10.71
CA LYS A 374 19.63 -13.34 -9.37
C LYS A 374 20.22 -12.01 -8.89
N ARG A 375 19.55 -11.36 -7.96
CA ARG A 375 20.06 -10.19 -7.22
C ARG A 375 20.46 -10.57 -5.80
N ASP A 376 21.36 -9.78 -5.22
CA ASP A 376 21.60 -9.80 -3.79
C ASP A 376 20.48 -9.10 -3.02
N LEU A 377 20.44 -9.32 -1.71
CA LEU A 377 19.51 -8.62 -0.84
C LEU A 377 19.87 -7.13 -0.75
N PRO A 378 18.86 -6.24 -0.66
CA PRO A 378 19.09 -4.82 -0.52
C PRO A 378 19.80 -4.51 0.82
N THR A 379 20.75 -3.59 0.78
CA THR A 379 21.44 -3.07 1.98
C THR A 379 20.79 -1.80 2.54
N ALA A 380 19.98 -1.11 1.73
CA ALA A 380 19.34 0.15 2.10
C ALA A 380 18.08 -0.02 2.97
N PHE A 381 17.50 -1.21 3.02
CA PHE A 381 16.30 -1.52 3.81
C PHE A 381 16.25 -3.01 4.13
N LYS A 382 15.57 -3.36 5.22
CA LYS A 382 15.38 -4.75 5.64
C LYS A 382 14.10 -5.31 5.03
N LEU A 383 14.15 -6.48 4.41
CA LEU A 383 12.95 -7.13 3.88
C LEU A 383 12.10 -7.74 4.98
N PHE A 384 10.80 -7.54 4.87
CA PHE A 384 9.80 -8.23 5.68
C PHE A 384 8.83 -8.98 4.76
N THR A 385 8.29 -10.09 5.26
CA THR A 385 7.24 -10.85 4.58
C THR A 385 6.11 -11.19 5.55
N GLY A 386 4.92 -11.44 5.03
CA GLY A 386 3.79 -11.89 5.82
C GLY A 386 2.53 -12.10 4.99
N SER A 387 1.37 -11.90 5.60
CA SER A 387 0.06 -12.04 4.95
C SER A 387 -0.16 -10.99 3.85
N ALA A 388 -0.79 -11.40 2.74
CA ALA A 388 -1.25 -10.46 1.72
C ALA A 388 -2.50 -9.64 2.15
N TRP A 389 -3.11 -10.02 3.27
CA TRP A 389 -4.27 -9.34 3.87
C TRP A 389 -3.80 -8.39 4.94
N VAL A 390 -4.27 -7.16 4.85
CA VAL A 390 -3.83 -6.05 5.69
C VAL A 390 -5.00 -5.15 6.04
N ALA A 391 -4.96 -4.56 7.22
CA ALA A 391 -5.77 -3.40 7.56
C ALA A 391 -4.84 -2.22 7.84
N LEU A 392 -4.85 -1.23 6.96
CA LEU A 392 -3.91 -0.10 6.97
C LEU A 392 -4.60 1.11 7.59
N SER A 393 -3.93 1.81 8.51
CA SER A 393 -4.38 3.12 8.95
C SER A 393 -4.41 4.08 7.76
N ARG A 394 -5.32 5.06 7.79
CA ARG A 394 -5.39 6.09 6.77
C ARG A 394 -4.05 6.79 6.54
N GLU A 395 -3.38 7.19 7.63
CA GLU A 395 -2.10 7.88 7.59
C GLU A 395 -1.02 7.05 6.86
N PHE A 396 -0.96 5.75 7.13
CA PHE A 396 -0.02 4.86 6.44
C PHE A 396 -0.39 4.64 4.97
N LEU A 397 -1.67 4.59 4.63
CA LEU A 397 -2.10 4.50 3.23
C LEU A 397 -1.80 5.79 2.46
N GLU A 398 -2.00 6.95 3.08
CA GLU A 398 -1.58 8.26 2.54
C GLU A 398 -0.07 8.27 2.29
N PHE A 399 0.73 7.73 3.21
CA PHE A 399 2.18 7.58 3.02
C PHE A 399 2.51 6.75 1.78
N CYS A 400 1.85 5.60 1.63
CA CYS A 400 2.06 4.72 0.48
C CYS A 400 1.63 5.34 -0.86
N VAL A 401 0.53 6.11 -0.88
CA VAL A 401 -0.07 6.66 -2.11
C VAL A 401 0.55 8.00 -2.50
N TRP A 402 0.70 8.93 -1.56
CA TRP A 402 1.28 10.25 -1.83
C TRP A 402 2.81 10.20 -1.86
N GLY A 403 3.44 9.31 -1.07
CA GLY A 403 4.87 9.09 -1.07
C GLY A 403 5.66 10.36 -0.72
N TRP A 404 5.39 10.98 0.43
CA TRP A 404 6.20 12.14 0.87
C TRP A 404 7.64 11.75 1.22
N ASP A 405 7.92 10.47 1.46
CA ASP A 405 9.25 9.88 1.46
C ASP A 405 9.48 9.05 0.17
N ASN A 406 10.74 8.81 -0.18
CA ASN A 406 11.08 8.00 -1.35
C ASN A 406 10.90 6.49 -1.11
N LEU A 407 10.88 6.05 0.15
CA LEU A 407 10.81 4.64 0.53
C LEU A 407 9.65 3.88 -0.15
N PRO A 408 8.38 4.34 -0.12
CA PRO A 408 7.30 3.64 -0.84
C PRO A 408 7.56 3.49 -2.34
N ARG A 409 8.13 4.51 -2.99
CA ARG A 409 8.45 4.47 -4.44
C ARG A 409 9.60 3.52 -4.75
N ILE A 410 10.67 3.55 -3.94
CA ILE A 410 11.81 2.64 -4.04
C ILE A 410 11.34 1.19 -3.86
N LEU A 411 10.49 0.95 -2.87
CA LEU A 411 9.94 -0.38 -2.62
C LEU A 411 8.98 -0.81 -3.72
N LEU A 412 8.18 0.08 -4.32
CA LEU A 412 7.37 -0.27 -5.49
C LEU A 412 8.22 -0.72 -6.68
N MET A 413 9.31 -0.01 -6.98
CA MET A 413 10.27 -0.45 -7.99
C MET A 413 10.86 -1.81 -7.63
N TYR A 414 11.32 -2.00 -6.40
CA TYR A 414 11.91 -3.27 -5.96
C TYR A 414 10.93 -4.45 -6.03
N TYR A 415 9.69 -4.23 -5.62
CA TYR A 415 8.62 -5.23 -5.57
C TYR A 415 7.98 -5.48 -6.94
N THR A 416 8.25 -4.64 -7.95
CA THR A 416 7.82 -4.88 -9.33
C THR A 416 8.38 -6.20 -9.89
N ASN A 417 9.58 -6.58 -9.45
CA ASN A 417 10.26 -7.81 -9.87
C ASN A 417 10.43 -8.84 -8.73
N PHE A 418 9.62 -8.76 -7.67
CA PHE A 418 9.68 -9.66 -6.51
C PHE A 418 8.56 -10.72 -6.55
N VAL A 419 8.89 -11.97 -6.26
CA VAL A 419 7.90 -13.08 -6.25
C VAL A 419 6.97 -12.96 -5.04
N SER A 420 5.66 -12.98 -5.29
CA SER A 420 4.62 -12.79 -4.27
C SER A 420 4.71 -11.42 -3.60
N ALA A 421 4.84 -10.35 -4.40
CA ALA A 421 4.95 -8.99 -3.92
C ALA A 421 3.88 -8.53 -2.89
N PRO A 422 2.60 -8.97 -2.96
CA PRO A 422 1.60 -8.62 -1.95
C PRO A 422 1.92 -9.10 -0.54
N GLU A 423 2.73 -10.16 -0.40
CA GLU A 423 3.17 -10.72 0.88
C GLU A 423 4.44 -10.04 1.43
N GLY A 424 4.87 -8.90 0.89
CA GLY A 424 6.06 -8.21 1.37
C GLY A 424 6.10 -6.70 1.22
N TYR A 425 5.35 -6.11 0.26
CA TYR A 425 5.40 -4.67 0.02
C TYR A 425 5.00 -3.87 1.27
N PHE A 426 3.79 -4.07 1.79
CA PHE A 426 3.29 -3.27 2.93
C PHE A 426 4.10 -3.55 4.20
N GLN A 427 4.50 -4.80 4.43
CA GLN A 427 5.37 -5.21 5.54
C GLN A 427 6.70 -4.46 5.51
N THR A 428 7.34 -4.42 4.34
CA THR A 428 8.65 -3.79 4.19
C THR A 428 8.54 -2.26 4.27
N VAL A 429 7.50 -1.67 3.69
CA VAL A 429 7.26 -0.21 3.80
C VAL A 429 7.05 0.19 5.25
N ILE A 430 6.11 -0.47 5.95
CA ILE A 430 5.76 -0.08 7.33
C ILE A 430 6.91 -0.28 8.31
N CYS A 431 7.68 -1.35 8.14
CA CYS A 431 8.79 -1.69 9.03
C CYS A 431 10.08 -0.91 8.78
N ASN A 432 10.23 -0.27 7.62
CA ASN A 432 11.38 0.59 7.33
C ASN A 432 11.03 2.09 7.43
N ALA A 433 9.80 2.42 7.84
CA ALA A 433 9.36 3.79 8.08
C ALA A 433 9.25 4.04 9.60
N PRO A 434 10.20 4.77 10.23
CA PRO A 434 10.24 4.95 11.69
C PRO A 434 8.95 5.53 12.29
N GLU A 435 8.22 6.34 11.53
CA GLU A 435 6.95 6.95 11.95
C GLU A 435 5.80 5.93 12.08
N PHE A 436 5.89 4.75 11.44
CA PHE A 436 4.86 3.70 11.47
C PHE A 436 5.32 2.39 12.11
N ALA A 437 6.63 2.15 12.19
CA ALA A 437 7.20 0.89 12.68
C ALA A 437 6.85 0.57 14.15
N GLY A 438 6.42 1.56 14.93
CA GLY A 438 5.95 1.41 16.32
C GLY A 438 4.43 1.33 16.48
N THR A 439 3.66 1.46 15.39
CA THR A 439 2.18 1.44 15.40
C THR A 439 1.62 0.30 14.56
N VAL A 440 2.42 -0.72 14.27
CA VAL A 440 1.98 -1.90 13.51
C VAL A 440 1.68 -3.07 14.44
N ALA A 441 0.45 -3.57 14.40
CA ALA A 441 0.07 -4.81 15.03
C ALA A 441 0.43 -5.99 14.12
N ASN A 442 1.23 -6.93 14.63
CA ASN A 442 1.63 -8.14 13.89
C ASN A 442 0.50 -9.17 13.85
N HIS A 443 -0.55 -8.86 13.10
CA HIS A 443 -1.76 -9.66 12.91
C HIS A 443 -2.47 -9.21 11.63
N ASP A 444 -3.14 -10.11 10.90
CA ASP A 444 -3.80 -9.78 9.61
C ASP A 444 -5.34 -9.69 9.68
N LEU A 445 -5.91 -9.94 10.87
CA LEU A 445 -7.35 -9.95 11.16
C LEU A 445 -8.14 -11.08 10.48
N HIS A 446 -7.44 -12.11 9.97
CA HIS A 446 -8.05 -13.24 9.30
C HIS A 446 -7.83 -14.54 10.07
N TYR A 447 -8.85 -15.38 10.13
CA TYR A 447 -8.67 -16.80 10.35
C TYR A 447 -8.30 -17.47 9.04
N ILE A 448 -7.10 -18.03 8.97
CA ILE A 448 -6.60 -18.77 7.81
C ILE A 448 -6.07 -20.12 8.28
N ARG A 449 -6.66 -21.21 7.75
CA ARG A 449 -6.17 -22.57 8.00
C ARG A 449 -5.23 -23.00 6.87
N TRP A 450 -4.06 -23.51 7.25
CA TRP A 450 -3.09 -24.08 6.32
C TRP A 450 -2.97 -25.58 6.55
N ASP A 451 -2.83 -26.34 5.45
CA ASP A 451 -2.48 -27.76 5.52
C ASP A 451 -1.06 -27.93 6.08
N VAL A 452 -0.73 -29.12 6.59
CA VAL A 452 0.63 -29.48 7.02
C VAL A 452 1.13 -30.62 6.14
N PRO A 453 2.17 -30.41 5.29
CA PRO A 453 2.86 -29.15 5.04
C PRO A 453 1.98 -28.12 4.28
N PRO A 454 2.27 -26.81 4.41
CA PRO A 454 1.48 -25.76 3.76
C PRO A 454 1.54 -25.88 2.24
N LYS A 455 0.36 -25.87 1.60
CA LYS A 455 0.22 -25.80 0.14
C LYS A 455 0.33 -24.35 -0.35
N GLN A 456 0.37 -24.16 -1.67
CA GLN A 456 0.38 -22.82 -2.29
C GLN A 456 -0.85 -21.97 -1.92
N HIS A 457 -1.99 -22.61 -1.66
CA HIS A 457 -3.23 -21.94 -1.26
C HIS A 457 -3.73 -22.48 0.09
N PRO A 458 -4.40 -21.64 0.90
CA PRO A 458 -4.97 -22.07 2.17
C PRO A 458 -5.96 -23.23 2.01
N HIS A 459 -6.23 -23.92 3.12
CA HIS A 459 -7.32 -24.89 3.22
C HIS A 459 -8.66 -24.23 2.85
N VAL A 460 -9.53 -24.99 2.18
CA VAL A 460 -10.89 -24.54 1.88
C VAL A 460 -11.77 -24.84 3.08
N LEU A 461 -12.27 -23.79 3.74
CA LEU A 461 -13.00 -23.91 5.00
C LEU A 461 -14.36 -24.57 4.81
N THR A 462 -14.71 -25.48 5.72
CA THR A 462 -15.98 -26.21 5.76
C THR A 462 -16.74 -25.96 7.07
N LEU A 463 -17.87 -26.64 7.27
CA LEU A 463 -18.62 -26.57 8.52
C LEU A 463 -17.81 -27.09 9.73
N ASP A 464 -16.88 -28.01 9.51
CA ASP A 464 -16.06 -28.61 10.57
C ASP A 464 -15.05 -27.60 11.15
N ASP A 465 -14.73 -26.54 10.39
CA ASP A 465 -13.83 -25.46 10.80
C ASP A 465 -14.55 -24.37 11.62
N LEU A 466 -15.89 -24.37 11.65
CA LEU A 466 -16.67 -23.28 12.24
C LEU A 466 -16.35 -23.03 13.73
N PRO A 467 -16.19 -24.04 14.59
CA PRO A 467 -15.81 -23.81 15.98
C PRO A 467 -14.48 -23.05 16.11
N GLN A 468 -13.48 -23.40 15.29
CA GLN A 468 -12.14 -22.79 15.29
C GLN A 468 -12.18 -21.39 14.70
N MET A 469 -12.98 -21.17 13.65
CA MET A 469 -13.24 -19.83 13.10
C MET A 469 -13.77 -18.90 14.20
N VAL A 470 -14.81 -19.32 14.91
CA VAL A 470 -15.43 -18.51 15.97
C VAL A 470 -14.49 -18.31 17.16
N SER A 471 -13.77 -19.35 17.58
CA SER A 471 -12.87 -19.26 18.74
C SER A 471 -11.64 -18.39 18.50
N SER A 472 -11.22 -18.21 17.24
CA SER A 472 -10.09 -17.34 16.88
C SER A 472 -10.30 -15.87 17.25
N GLY A 473 -11.56 -15.42 17.32
CA GLY A 473 -11.93 -14.02 17.52
C GLY A 473 -11.65 -13.10 16.33
N ALA A 474 -11.14 -13.63 15.21
CA ALA A 474 -10.88 -12.86 14.00
C ALA A 474 -12.20 -12.37 13.37
N PRO A 475 -12.26 -11.12 12.87
CA PRO A 475 -13.46 -10.61 12.20
C PRO A 475 -13.69 -11.19 10.80
N PHE A 476 -12.65 -11.75 10.15
CA PHE A 476 -12.73 -12.33 8.81
C PHE A 476 -12.14 -13.73 8.76
N ALA A 477 -12.54 -14.53 7.77
CA ALA A 477 -11.96 -15.84 7.51
C ALA A 477 -11.80 -16.13 6.02
N ARG A 478 -10.82 -16.99 5.69
CA ARG A 478 -10.60 -17.47 4.32
C ARG A 478 -9.86 -18.83 4.24
N LYS A 479 -10.01 -19.59 3.16
CA LYS A 479 -10.85 -19.30 1.98
C LYS A 479 -12.09 -20.18 1.97
N PHE A 480 -13.22 -19.60 1.59
CA PHE A 480 -14.45 -20.37 1.40
C PHE A 480 -14.51 -20.98 -0.01
N PRO A 481 -15.34 -22.01 -0.25
CA PRO A 481 -15.72 -22.40 -1.61
C PRO A 481 -16.82 -21.49 -2.16
N ARG A 482 -17.08 -21.58 -3.46
CA ARG A 482 -18.26 -20.97 -4.08
C ARG A 482 -19.51 -21.68 -3.55
N ASP A 483 -20.52 -20.92 -3.12
CA ASP A 483 -21.82 -21.43 -2.64
C ASP A 483 -21.72 -22.50 -1.53
N GLY A 484 -20.69 -22.42 -0.68
CA GLY A 484 -20.51 -23.38 0.41
C GLY A 484 -21.56 -23.25 1.51
N HIS A 485 -22.11 -24.38 1.98
CA HIS A 485 -23.05 -24.45 3.10
C HIS A 485 -22.54 -23.79 4.40
N VAL A 486 -21.22 -23.71 4.57
CA VAL A 486 -20.60 -22.99 5.68
C VAL A 486 -20.94 -21.49 5.66
N LEU A 487 -21.09 -20.87 4.47
CA LEU A 487 -21.49 -19.48 4.34
C LEU A 487 -22.93 -19.26 4.82
N ASP A 488 -23.83 -20.20 4.50
CA ASP A 488 -25.22 -20.15 4.97
C ASP A 488 -25.29 -20.28 6.50
N ARG A 489 -24.42 -21.14 7.06
CA ARG A 489 -24.29 -21.31 8.51
C ARG A 489 -23.74 -20.05 9.18
N ILE A 490 -22.77 -19.37 8.58
CA ILE A 490 -22.25 -18.08 9.06
C ILE A 490 -23.34 -17.00 8.99
N ASP A 491 -24.04 -16.90 7.85
CA ASP A 491 -25.14 -15.95 7.66
C ASP A 491 -26.22 -16.11 8.74
N GLN A 492 -26.61 -17.36 9.04
CA GLN A 492 -27.62 -17.67 10.04
C GLN A 492 -27.13 -17.46 11.48
N GLN A 493 -25.97 -18.01 11.84
CA GLN A 493 -25.54 -18.08 13.25
C GLN A 493 -24.74 -16.88 13.72
N LEU A 494 -23.99 -16.22 12.84
CA LEU A 494 -23.08 -15.13 13.21
C LEU A 494 -23.58 -13.77 12.74
N LEU A 495 -24.24 -13.71 11.58
CA LEU A 495 -24.62 -12.45 10.94
C LEU A 495 -26.12 -12.14 11.03
N GLY A 496 -26.96 -13.12 11.36
CA GLY A 496 -28.40 -12.95 11.49
C GLY A 496 -29.10 -12.51 10.20
N ARG A 497 -28.63 -12.97 9.04
CA ARG A 497 -29.15 -12.56 7.72
C ARG A 497 -29.59 -13.75 6.87
N ALA A 498 -30.43 -13.47 5.88
CA ALA A 498 -30.71 -14.42 4.79
C ALA A 498 -29.68 -14.26 3.67
N ASN A 499 -29.43 -15.32 2.90
CA ASN A 499 -28.55 -15.22 1.73
C ASN A 499 -29.11 -14.17 0.75
N GLY A 500 -28.29 -13.18 0.43
CA GLY A 500 -28.66 -12.07 -0.44
C GLY A 500 -29.30 -10.87 0.28
N SER A 501 -29.67 -10.93 1.56
CA SER A 501 -30.11 -9.73 2.31
C SER A 501 -28.92 -8.92 2.84
N PHE A 502 -29.13 -7.73 3.38
CA PHE A 502 -28.07 -7.06 4.16
C PHE A 502 -27.94 -7.70 5.56
N VAL A 503 -26.81 -7.46 6.24
CA VAL A 503 -26.68 -7.77 7.68
C VAL A 503 -27.49 -6.72 8.46
N PRO A 504 -28.46 -7.13 9.30
CA PRO A 504 -29.18 -6.18 10.14
C PRO A 504 -28.25 -5.57 11.19
N GLY A 505 -28.35 -4.26 11.36
CA GLY A 505 -27.62 -3.46 12.36
C GLY A 505 -28.51 -2.35 12.92
N GLY A 506 -27.95 -1.47 13.73
CA GLY A 506 -28.68 -0.33 14.30
C GLY A 506 -29.17 0.66 13.25
N TRP A 507 -28.47 0.76 12.12
CA TRP A 507 -28.85 1.58 10.97
C TRP A 507 -30.03 1.02 10.16
N CYS A 508 -30.32 -0.27 10.25
CA CYS A 508 -31.20 -0.97 9.32
C CYS A 508 -32.68 -0.80 9.73
N VAL A 509 -33.48 -0.22 8.83
CA VAL A 509 -34.95 -0.06 8.98
C VAL A 509 -35.68 -0.42 7.67
N GLY A 510 -37.01 -0.35 7.68
CA GLY A 510 -37.88 -0.63 6.53
C GLY A 510 -38.44 -2.06 6.45
N ASP A 511 -39.40 -2.25 5.54
CA ASP A 511 -40.01 -3.55 5.19
C ASP A 511 -39.95 -3.75 3.66
N PRO A 512 -39.17 -4.72 3.14
CA PRO A 512 -38.42 -5.76 3.86
C PRO A 512 -37.23 -5.21 4.67
N PRO A 513 -36.71 -5.95 5.67
CA PRO A 513 -35.63 -5.47 6.54
C PRO A 513 -34.41 -4.96 5.79
N CYS A 514 -33.91 -3.79 6.23
CA CYS A 514 -32.77 -3.08 5.65
C CYS A 514 -33.00 -2.56 4.23
N SER A 515 -34.26 -2.31 3.85
CA SER A 515 -34.60 -1.60 2.62
C SER A 515 -34.32 -0.09 2.71
N GLU A 516 -34.27 0.45 3.93
CA GLU A 516 -34.07 1.86 4.23
C GLU A 516 -32.93 2.10 5.23
N VAL A 517 -32.33 3.29 5.17
CA VAL A 517 -31.28 3.73 6.10
C VAL A 517 -31.90 4.57 7.20
N GLY A 518 -31.85 4.06 8.43
CA GLY A 518 -32.18 4.77 9.66
C GLY A 518 -30.99 5.57 10.20
N ASP A 519 -30.83 5.59 11.52
CA ASP A 519 -29.69 6.27 12.14
C ASP A 519 -28.38 5.51 11.88
N MET A 520 -27.55 6.08 11.00
CA MET A 520 -26.25 5.50 10.68
C MET A 520 -25.32 5.40 11.89
N ALA A 521 -25.49 6.20 12.95
CA ALA A 521 -24.68 6.15 14.16
C ALA A 521 -25.14 5.10 15.18
N ALA A 522 -26.37 4.59 15.05
CA ALA A 522 -26.87 3.54 15.92
C ALA A 522 -26.15 2.22 15.62
N LEU A 523 -25.49 1.66 16.64
CA LEU A 523 -24.88 0.33 16.58
C LEU A 523 -25.62 -0.63 17.51
N ARG A 524 -25.77 -1.88 17.09
CA ARG A 524 -26.29 -3.01 17.87
C ARG A 524 -25.21 -4.10 18.01
N PRO A 525 -24.13 -3.84 18.77
CA PRO A 525 -23.08 -4.83 18.98
C PRO A 525 -23.65 -6.07 19.68
N GLY A 526 -23.19 -7.24 19.25
CA GLY A 526 -23.53 -8.53 19.83
C GLY A 526 -22.30 -9.29 20.34
N LYS A 527 -22.40 -10.62 20.38
CA LYS A 527 -21.31 -11.50 20.83
C LYS A 527 -20.07 -11.41 19.95
N GLY A 528 -20.19 -10.94 18.71
CA GLY A 528 -19.05 -10.73 17.82
C GLY A 528 -18.14 -9.61 18.32
N ALA A 529 -18.72 -8.51 18.80
CA ALA A 529 -17.98 -7.38 19.37
C ALA A 529 -17.08 -7.82 20.54
N GLU A 530 -17.61 -8.66 21.44
CA GLU A 530 -16.86 -9.20 22.58
C GLU A 530 -15.68 -10.09 22.16
N ARG A 531 -15.87 -10.89 21.09
CA ARG A 531 -14.79 -11.74 20.54
C ARG A 531 -13.68 -10.88 19.95
N VAL A 532 -14.04 -9.90 19.13
CA VAL A 532 -13.08 -8.99 18.50
C VAL A 532 -12.37 -8.14 19.55
N ALA A 533 -13.08 -7.62 20.55
CA ALA A 533 -12.48 -6.84 21.64
C ALA A 533 -11.45 -7.67 22.44
N ARG A 534 -11.73 -8.95 22.71
CA ARG A 534 -10.76 -9.87 23.34
C ARG A 534 -9.52 -10.06 22.48
N LEU A 535 -9.70 -10.26 21.16
CA LEU A 535 -8.57 -10.34 20.23
C LEU A 535 -7.75 -9.04 20.26
N MET A 536 -8.39 -7.87 20.16
CA MET A 536 -7.71 -6.57 20.17
C MET A 536 -6.95 -6.31 21.46
N ASN A 537 -7.50 -6.70 22.62
CA ASN A 537 -6.79 -6.64 23.90
C ASN A 537 -5.51 -7.50 23.88
N GLY A 538 -5.58 -8.68 23.25
CA GLY A 538 -4.44 -9.58 23.09
C GLY A 538 -3.36 -9.06 22.14
N ILE A 539 -3.73 -8.37 21.05
CA ILE A 539 -2.78 -7.94 20.02
C ILE A 539 -2.27 -6.49 20.16
N ILE A 540 -3.08 -5.57 20.71
CA ILE A 540 -2.73 -4.14 20.83
C ILE A 540 -2.42 -3.73 22.27
N ARG A 541 -3.24 -4.19 23.24
CA ARG A 541 -3.13 -3.72 24.64
C ARG A 541 -2.22 -4.58 25.51
N SER A 542 -1.65 -5.65 24.96
CA SER A 542 -0.74 -6.53 25.68
C SER A 542 0.72 -6.12 25.48
N ASN A 543 1.61 -6.54 26.38
CA ASN A 543 3.06 -6.35 26.23
C ASN A 543 3.60 -6.94 24.92
N LYS A 544 2.90 -7.95 24.35
CA LYS A 544 3.26 -8.55 23.06
C LYS A 544 3.22 -7.54 21.92
N PHE A 545 2.43 -6.47 22.01
CA PHE A 545 2.42 -5.42 20.99
C PHE A 545 3.82 -4.80 20.85
N ALA A 546 4.43 -4.38 21.95
CA ALA A 546 5.78 -3.79 21.94
C ALA A 546 6.89 -4.81 21.60
N GLU A 547 6.68 -6.09 21.93
CA GLU A 547 7.62 -7.17 21.63
C GLU A 547 7.61 -7.58 20.15
N ASN A 548 6.44 -7.55 19.51
CA ASN A 548 6.21 -7.99 18.13
C ASN A 548 6.22 -6.84 17.11
N GLN A 549 6.92 -5.74 17.40
CA GLN A 549 7.17 -4.69 16.42
C GLN A 549 8.21 -5.13 15.38
N CYS A 550 8.39 -4.30 14.35
CA CYS A 550 9.35 -4.48 13.27
C CYS A 550 10.80 -4.60 13.78
N ARG A 551 11.25 -5.83 14.02
CA ARG A 551 12.59 -6.15 14.54
C ARG A 551 13.45 -6.90 13.54
#